data_AF-A0A917GYD0-F1
#
_entry.id   AF-A0A917GYD0-F1
#
_cell.length_a   1.000
_cell.length_b   1.000
_cell.length_c   1.000
_cell.angle_alpha   90.00
_cell.angle_beta   90.00
_cell.angle_gamma   90.00
#
_symmetry.space_group_name_H-M   'P 1'
#
loop_
_entity.id
_entity.type
_entity.pdbx_description
1 polymer ?
#
loop_
_entity_poly.entity_id
_entity_poly.type
_entity_poly.pdbx_seq_one_letter_code
_entity_poly.pdbx_strand_id
1 'polypeptide(L)'
;MNLYKGKIVIDVSSLVESNNEEIMTEEAHESLSSELFAEIMLVLGANGYRVTSIGATLKDTGVAKDKDIEIVRSSNEESQKNINRVYNKANRKTYKIALY
;
A
#
# COMPACT_ATOMS: atom_id res chain seq x y z
N MET A 1 -2.56 18.50 27.53
CA MET A 1 -2.75 17.42 26.53
C MET A 1 -1.50 16.57 26.51
N ASN A 2 -1.65 15.26 26.39
CA ASN A 2 -0.51 14.34 26.29
C ASN A 2 -0.25 14.02 24.81
N LEU A 3 1.02 14.00 24.42
CA LEU A 3 1.45 13.73 23.06
C LEU A 3 2.05 12.33 22.97
N TYR A 4 1.47 11.49 22.11
CA TYR A 4 1.99 10.17 21.81
C TYR A 4 2.69 10.20 20.44
N LYS A 5 3.88 9.59 20.36
CA LYS A 5 4.68 9.51 19.14
C LYS A 5 5.15 8.08 18.92
N GLY A 6 5.15 7.65 17.67
CA GLY A 6 5.57 6.31 17.26
C GLY A 6 5.70 6.22 15.74
N LYS A 7 5.87 5.00 15.23
CA LYS A 7 5.94 4.69 13.81
C LYS A 7 5.07 3.49 13.48
N ILE A 8 4.48 3.49 12.30
CA ILE A 8 3.86 2.31 11.70
C ILE A 8 4.95 1.59 10.90
N VAL A 9 5.01 0.27 11.04
CA VAL A 9 5.91 -0.60 10.25
C VAL A 9 5.00 -1.53 9.45
N ILE A 10 5.22 -1.57 8.14
CA ILE A 10 4.49 -2.44 7.21
C ILE A 10 5.54 -3.22 6.44
N ASP A 11 5.54 -4.53 6.59
CA ASP A 11 6.41 -5.41 5.82
C ASP A 11 5.76 -5.67 4.46
N VAL A 12 6.54 -5.46 3.39
CA VAL A 12 6.08 -5.63 2.00
C VAL A 12 7.07 -6.49 1.23
N SER A 13 6.58 -7.23 0.26
CA SER A 13 7.38 -8.06 -0.64
C SER A 13 6.78 -8.00 -2.04
N SER A 14 7.63 -7.94 -3.05
CA SER A 14 7.22 -7.98 -4.47
C SER A 14 8.05 -9.02 -5.20
N LEU A 15 7.46 -9.60 -6.25
CA LEU A 15 8.15 -10.47 -7.19
C LEU A 15 8.35 -9.69 -8.49
N VAL A 16 9.57 -9.69 -9.00
CA VAL A 16 9.92 -9.13 -10.30
C VAL A 16 10.59 -10.21 -11.14
N GLU A 17 10.52 -10.08 -12.46
CA GLU A 17 11.19 -11.00 -13.36
C GLU A 17 12.70 -10.77 -13.32
N SER A 18 13.49 -11.84 -13.48
CA SER A 18 14.95 -11.73 -13.41
C SER A 18 15.49 -10.84 -14.53
N ASN A 19 16.18 -9.76 -14.15
CA ASN A 19 16.77 -8.79 -15.06
C ASN A 19 18.03 -8.16 -14.44
N ASN A 20 18.54 -7.06 -15.01
CA ASN A 20 19.55 -6.27 -14.34
C ASN A 20 18.98 -5.59 -13.08
N GLU A 21 19.85 -5.29 -12.12
CA GLU A 21 19.48 -4.77 -10.79
C GLU A 21 18.71 -3.44 -10.86
N GLU A 22 19.06 -2.56 -11.80
CA GLU A 22 18.40 -1.26 -11.98
C GLU A 22 16.94 -1.46 -12.41
N ILE A 23 16.70 -2.25 -13.44
CA ILE A 23 15.34 -2.56 -13.93
C ILE A 23 14.54 -3.29 -12.86
N MET A 24 15.12 -4.31 -12.20
CA MET A 24 14.42 -5.03 -11.13
C MET A 24 14.04 -4.11 -9.98
N THR A 25 14.91 -3.14 -9.65
CA THR A 25 14.64 -2.15 -8.61
C THR A 25 13.50 -1.22 -9.04
N GLU A 26 13.51 -0.73 -10.28
CA GLU A 26 12.43 0.10 -10.81
C GLU A 26 11.09 -0.64 -10.81
N GLU A 27 11.05 -1.86 -11.32
CA GLU A 27 9.85 -2.72 -11.32
C GLU A 27 9.34 -2.99 -9.89
N ALA A 28 10.25 -3.27 -8.94
CA ALA A 28 9.87 -3.52 -7.55
C ALA A 28 9.22 -2.30 -6.87
N HIS A 29 9.52 -1.08 -7.35
CA HIS A 29 8.99 0.17 -6.82
C HIS A 29 7.87 0.79 -7.68
N GLU A 30 7.57 0.25 -8.86
CA GLU A 30 6.64 0.85 -9.83
C GLU A 30 5.26 1.16 -9.21
N SER A 31 4.75 0.23 -8.38
CA SER A 31 3.45 0.38 -7.71
C SER A 31 3.50 1.22 -6.42
N LEU A 32 4.68 1.62 -5.95
CA LEU A 32 4.87 2.51 -4.79
C LEU A 32 4.79 3.98 -5.20
N SER A 33 3.63 4.37 -5.73
CA SER A 33 3.42 5.69 -6.31
C SER A 33 3.11 6.77 -5.26
N SER A 34 3.23 8.03 -5.69
CA SER A 34 2.88 9.19 -4.86
C SER A 34 1.39 9.18 -4.46
N GLU A 35 0.52 8.69 -5.33
CA GLU A 35 -0.92 8.56 -5.09
C GLU A 35 -1.21 7.58 -3.95
N LEU A 36 -0.58 6.39 -3.97
CA LEU A 36 -0.72 5.40 -2.89
C LEU A 36 -0.31 6.02 -1.54
N PHE A 37 0.82 6.70 -1.50
CA PHE A 37 1.31 7.35 -0.29
C PHE A 37 0.39 8.47 0.19
N ALA A 38 -0.15 9.27 -0.72
CA ALA A 38 -1.12 10.31 -0.40
C ALA A 38 -2.41 9.73 0.20
N GLU A 39 -2.91 8.61 -0.34
CA GLU A 39 -4.09 7.93 0.21
C GLU A 39 -3.85 7.42 1.63
N ILE A 40 -2.71 6.77 1.90
CA ILE A 40 -2.36 6.31 3.25
C ILE A 40 -2.28 7.50 4.22
N MET A 41 -1.64 8.60 3.81
CA MET A 41 -1.55 9.82 4.62
C MET A 41 -2.93 10.41 4.92
N LEU A 42 -3.83 10.43 3.92
CA LEU A 42 -5.20 10.92 4.07
C LEU A 42 -5.97 10.08 5.09
N VAL A 43 -5.91 8.75 4.99
CA VAL A 43 -6.60 7.82 5.89
C VAL A 43 -6.09 7.99 7.32
N LEU A 44 -4.77 8.09 7.52
CA LEU A 44 -4.19 8.33 8.85
C LEU A 44 -4.60 9.71 9.40
N GLY A 45 -4.57 10.74 8.56
CA GLY A 45 -5.00 12.10 8.90
C GLY A 45 -6.46 12.17 9.35
N ALA A 46 -7.36 11.48 8.63
CA ALA A 46 -8.78 11.39 8.99
C ALA A 46 -9.02 10.71 10.35
N ASN A 47 -8.06 9.92 10.85
CA ASN A 47 -8.11 9.27 12.15
C ASN A 47 -7.31 10.02 13.24
N GLY A 48 -6.89 11.26 12.97
CA GLY A 48 -6.22 12.12 13.96
C GLY A 48 -4.70 11.92 14.06
N TYR A 49 -4.10 11.14 13.16
CA TYR A 49 -2.64 10.96 13.10
C TYR A 49 -1.99 12.01 12.20
N ARG A 50 -0.92 12.65 12.67
CA ARG A 50 -0.09 13.52 11.83
C ARG A 50 1.04 12.71 11.21
N VAL A 51 1.01 12.55 9.89
CA VAL A 51 2.10 11.94 9.12
C VAL A 51 2.98 13.03 8.52
N THR A 52 4.27 13.04 8.86
CA THR A 52 5.23 14.03 8.37
C THR A 52 5.93 13.59 7.09
N SER A 53 6.11 12.28 6.93
CA SER A 53 6.72 11.66 5.76
C SER A 53 6.29 10.20 5.68
N ILE A 54 6.24 9.67 4.46
CA ILE A 54 6.02 8.26 4.16
C ILE A 54 6.90 7.92 2.95
N GLY A 55 7.39 6.69 2.92
CA GLY A 55 8.19 6.15 1.83
C GLY A 55 8.44 4.68 2.07
N ALA A 56 8.87 3.98 1.04
CA ALA A 56 9.21 2.58 1.09
C ALA A 56 10.47 2.34 0.26
N THR A 57 11.21 1.29 0.62
CA THR A 57 12.41 0.86 -0.09
C THR A 57 12.41 -0.66 -0.08
N LEU A 58 12.32 -1.26 -1.27
CA LEU A 58 12.53 -2.68 -1.47
C LEU A 58 13.99 -2.90 -1.87
N LYS A 59 14.53 -4.03 -1.42
CA LYS A 59 15.89 -4.47 -1.74
C LYS A 59 15.83 -5.86 -2.33
N ASP A 60 16.70 -6.14 -3.29
CA ASP A 60 16.90 -7.50 -3.78
C ASP A 60 17.40 -8.40 -2.63
N THR A 61 16.69 -9.51 -2.43
CA THR A 61 17.04 -10.55 -1.44
C THR A 61 17.54 -11.83 -2.11
N GLY A 62 17.78 -11.79 -3.42
CA GLY A 62 18.14 -12.92 -4.26
C GLY A 62 16.92 -13.67 -4.81
N VAL A 63 17.20 -14.82 -5.43
CA VAL A 63 16.18 -15.66 -6.07
C VAL A 63 15.15 -16.14 -5.04
N ALA A 64 13.89 -15.82 -5.31
CA ALA A 64 12.76 -16.24 -4.48
C ALA A 64 12.61 -17.77 -4.47
N LYS A 65 12.25 -18.33 -3.32
CA LYS A 65 11.91 -19.76 -3.22
C LYS A 65 10.50 -19.98 -3.76
N ASP A 66 10.22 -21.16 -4.30
CA ASP A 66 8.89 -21.52 -4.82
C ASP A 66 7.75 -21.22 -3.85
N LYS A 67 7.97 -21.47 -2.56
CA LYS A 67 7.01 -21.17 -1.49
C LYS A 67 6.74 -19.67 -1.33
N ASP A 68 7.79 -18.84 -1.42
CA ASP A 68 7.64 -17.38 -1.31
C ASP A 68 6.88 -16.84 -2.53
N ILE A 69 7.16 -17.42 -3.71
CA ILE A 69 6.45 -17.10 -4.95
C ILE A 69 4.95 -17.41 -4.81
N GLU A 70 4.62 -18.61 -4.32
CA GLU A 70 3.23 -19.04 -4.12
C GLU A 70 2.48 -18.11 -3.15
N ILE A 71 3.10 -17.79 -2.00
CA ILE A 71 2.50 -16.92 -0.99
C ILE A 71 2.21 -15.52 -1.56
N VAL A 72 3.20 -14.90 -2.21
CA VAL A 72 3.04 -13.55 -2.75
C VAL A 72 1.98 -13.53 -3.86
N ARG A 73 2.00 -14.52 -4.77
CA ARG A 73 0.99 -14.61 -5.84
C ARG A 73 -0.42 -14.80 -5.28
N SER A 74 -0.60 -15.72 -4.33
CA SER A 74 -1.89 -15.97 -3.70
C SER A 74 -2.43 -14.73 -2.99
N SER A 75 -1.58 -14.05 -2.22
CA SER A 75 -1.91 -12.79 -1.54
C SER A 75 -2.30 -11.68 -2.52
N ASN A 76 -1.58 -11.56 -3.64
CA ASN A 76 -1.87 -10.57 -4.68
C ASN A 76 -3.23 -10.84 -5.34
N GLU A 77 -3.52 -12.10 -5.69
CA GLU A 77 -4.81 -12.49 -6.28
C GLU A 77 -5.99 -12.21 -5.33
N GLU A 78 -5.83 -12.52 -4.04
CA GLU A 78 -6.85 -12.22 -3.03
C GLU A 78 -7.04 -10.71 -2.89
N SER A 79 -5.96 -9.94 -2.84
CA SER A 79 -5.99 -8.49 -2.73
C SER A 79 -6.69 -7.83 -3.92
N GLN A 80 -6.45 -8.32 -5.14
CA GLN A 80 -7.15 -7.85 -6.35
C GLN A 80 -8.65 -8.15 -6.32
N LYS A 81 -9.07 -9.27 -5.73
CA LYS A 81 -10.51 -9.53 -5.52
C LYS A 81 -11.11 -8.56 -4.49
N ASN A 82 -10.34 -8.24 -3.45
CA ASN A 82 -10.79 -7.42 -2.33
C ASN A 82 -10.73 -5.90 -2.59
N ILE A 83 -9.86 -5.41 -3.47
CA ILE A 83 -9.72 -3.97 -3.72
C ILE A 83 -11.03 -3.35 -4.22
N ASN A 84 -11.80 -4.12 -4.99
CA ASN A 84 -13.13 -3.74 -5.44
C ASN A 84 -14.12 -3.54 -4.30
N ARG A 85 -13.95 -4.17 -3.13
CA ARG A 85 -14.78 -3.96 -1.94
C ARG A 85 -14.44 -2.63 -1.26
N VAL A 86 -13.17 -2.25 -1.26
CA VAL A 86 -12.67 -1.01 -0.63
C VAL A 86 -13.03 0.21 -1.49
N TYR A 87 -12.78 0.15 -2.80
CA TYR A 87 -12.98 1.27 -3.71
C TYR A 87 -14.33 1.27 -4.45
N ASN A 88 -15.23 0.32 -4.15
CA ASN A 88 -16.58 0.36 -4.74
C ASN A 88 -17.28 1.67 -4.36
N LYS A 89 -17.58 2.50 -5.36
CA LYS A 89 -18.29 3.78 -5.19
C LYS A 89 -19.67 3.62 -4.55
N ALA A 90 -20.22 2.39 -4.51
CA ALA A 90 -21.45 2.06 -3.79
C ALA A 90 -21.36 2.18 -2.25
N ASN A 91 -20.16 2.17 -1.66
CA ASN A 91 -19.97 2.40 -0.22
C ASN A 91 -19.86 3.90 0.15
N ARG A 92 -19.96 4.82 -0.82
CA ARG A 92 -20.11 6.26 -0.55
C ARG A 92 -21.52 6.51 -0.03
N LYS A 93 -21.68 6.65 1.29
CA LYS A 93 -22.93 7.17 1.86
C LYS A 93 -23.08 8.65 1.48
N THR A 94 -23.86 8.91 0.44
CA THR A 94 -24.26 10.27 0.06
C THR A 94 -25.33 10.75 1.04
N TYR A 95 -24.95 11.57 2.02
CA TYR A 95 -25.93 12.27 2.84
C TYR A 95 -26.37 13.53 2.09
N LYS A 96 -27.62 13.57 1.63
CA LYS A 96 -28.24 14.83 1.18
C LYS A 96 -28.52 15.68 2.42
N ILE A 97 -27.77 16.76 2.58
CA ILE A 97 -28.12 17.81 3.55
C ILE A 97 -29.23 18.63 2.90
N ALA A 98 -30.45 18.52 3.42
CA ALA A 98 -31.52 19.46 3.09
C ALA A 98 -31.28 20.74 3.90
N LEU A 99 -30.99 21.84 3.21
CA LEU A 99 -30.98 23.17 3.81
C LEU A 99 -32.43 23.65 3.87
N TYR A 100 -32.95 23.82 5.09
CA TYR A 100 -34.19 24.53 5.39
C TYR A 100 -33.87 25.95 5.81
#